data_AF-A0A2V1IPL9-F1
#
_entry.id   AF-A0A2V1IPL9-F1
#
_cell.length_a   1.000
_cell.length_b   1.000
_cell.length_c   1.000
_cell.angle_alpha   90.00
_cell.angle_beta   90.00
_cell.angle_gamma   90.00
#
_symmetry.space_group_name_H-M   'P 1'
#
loop_
_entity.id
_entity.type
_entity.pdbx_description
1 polymer ?
#
loop_
_entity_poly.entity_id
_entity_poly.type
_entity_poly.pdbx_seq_one_letter_code
_entity_poly.pdbx_strand_id
1 'polypeptide(L)'
;MTSFFGKLKGLLLSYPDKEYIDWQMSGLKQSVKENHIAPLLIQNLLYRSDPGVTSERCCGEELVVSLSTFGQRIHGVALTVESIMEQTVRPNRIVLYLGHEFEGPGRIPGSLRLLERRGLEIRFVRDIGPYTKLLPALRDFPGATVITVDDDILYDFDFVSTLVNGHLVCPGAVVAPRCRVMEVAADGGLRLPFVDWGLAENGCEPSMWLQPEGVRGVLYPPESLDGRVFDEEVFMALCPTTDDFWFKAMSLLRGTPVTKCYGGGNRASLVNSRSDVSRTLHEVNSGSDGYDCQWRALFKYFDLGRFLG
;
A
#
# COMPACT_ATOMS: atom_id res chain seq x y z
N MET A 1 -46.32 8.28 -2.18
CA MET A 1 -45.03 7.66 -1.79
C MET A 1 -43.91 8.53 -2.32
N THR A 2 -43.27 9.33 -1.47
CA THR A 2 -42.06 10.08 -1.85
C THR A 2 -40.97 9.06 -2.19
N SER A 3 -40.46 9.07 -3.42
CA SER A 3 -39.42 8.12 -3.83
C SER A 3 -38.21 8.25 -2.89
N PHE A 4 -37.47 7.15 -2.69
CA PHE A 4 -36.26 7.14 -1.88
C PHE A 4 -35.33 8.32 -2.22
N PHE A 5 -35.20 8.66 -3.51
CA PHE A 5 -34.43 9.80 -4.00
C PHE A 5 -34.95 11.16 -3.52
N GLY A 6 -36.27 11.33 -3.37
CA GLY A 6 -36.86 12.56 -2.83
C GLY A 6 -36.53 12.77 -1.35
N LYS A 7 -36.57 11.70 -0.55
CA LYS A 7 -36.18 11.76 0.88
C LYS A 7 -34.68 11.96 1.04
N LEU A 8 -33.87 11.28 0.24
CA LEU A 8 -32.41 11.41 0.25
C LEU A 8 -31.98 12.81 -0.18
N LYS A 9 -32.57 13.38 -1.22
CA LYS A 9 -32.29 14.76 -1.66
C LYS A 9 -32.64 15.78 -0.57
N GLY A 10 -33.80 15.63 0.09
CA GLY A 10 -34.20 16.51 1.20
C GLY A 10 -33.24 16.45 2.38
N LEU A 11 -32.75 15.25 2.72
CA LEU A 11 -31.74 15.06 3.78
C LEU A 11 -30.38 15.66 3.38
N LEU A 12 -29.90 15.40 2.16
CA LEU A 12 -28.61 15.92 1.69
C LEU A 12 -28.58 17.46 1.66
N LEU A 13 -29.69 18.09 1.28
CA LEU A 13 -29.83 19.56 1.28
C LEU A 13 -30.00 20.16 2.69
N SER A 14 -30.19 19.34 3.72
CA SER A 14 -30.29 19.80 5.13
C SER A 14 -28.93 19.93 5.82
N TYR A 15 -27.85 19.51 5.17
CA TYR A 15 -26.50 19.56 5.72
C TYR A 15 -25.75 20.84 5.32
N PRO A 16 -24.85 21.35 6.18
CA PRO A 16 -24.28 22.70 6.07
C PRO A 16 -23.29 22.86 4.90
N ASP A 17 -22.51 21.83 4.56
CA ASP A 17 -21.51 21.90 3.49
C ASP A 17 -21.17 20.50 2.92
N LYS A 18 -20.36 20.51 1.86
CA LYS A 18 -19.94 19.30 1.14
C LYS A 18 -19.10 18.36 2.00
N GLU A 19 -18.21 18.88 2.84
CA GLU A 19 -17.35 18.05 3.70
C GLU A 19 -18.19 17.29 4.73
N TYR A 20 -19.18 17.95 5.32
CA TYR A 20 -20.13 17.35 6.23
C TYR A 20 -20.97 16.26 5.55
N ILE A 21 -21.45 16.52 4.34
CA ILE A 21 -22.17 15.51 3.53
C ILE A 21 -21.25 14.32 3.23
N ASP A 22 -20.02 14.55 2.79
CA ASP A 22 -19.08 13.49 2.48
C ASP A 22 -18.73 12.66 3.72
N TRP A 23 -18.62 13.28 4.89
CA TRP A 23 -18.45 12.60 6.17
C TRP A 23 -19.64 11.73 6.55
N GLN A 24 -20.88 12.28 6.52
CA GLN A 24 -22.11 11.53 6.82
C GLN A 24 -22.33 10.35 5.86
N MET A 25 -21.97 10.55 4.58
CA MET A 25 -22.11 9.53 3.54
C MET A 25 -20.96 8.52 3.55
N SER A 26 -19.85 8.78 4.23
CA SER A 26 -18.66 7.90 4.23
C SER A 26 -18.99 6.50 4.73
N GLY A 27 -19.75 6.38 5.83
CA GLY A 27 -20.18 5.10 6.39
C GLY A 27 -21.15 4.35 5.47
N LEU A 28 -22.04 5.05 4.77
CA LEU A 28 -22.95 4.44 3.80
C LEU A 28 -22.22 4.01 2.52
N LYS A 29 -21.28 4.82 2.01
CA LYS A 29 -20.42 4.49 0.86
C LYS A 29 -19.57 3.25 1.18
N GLN A 30 -18.99 3.20 2.37
CA GLN A 30 -18.21 2.06 2.86
C GLN A 30 -19.10 0.81 2.98
N SER A 31 -20.28 0.92 3.60
CA SER A 31 -21.25 -0.17 3.72
C SER A 31 -21.73 -0.69 2.36
N VAL A 32 -22.00 0.18 1.38
CA VAL A 32 -22.37 -0.25 0.02
C VAL A 32 -21.20 -0.94 -0.68
N LYS A 33 -19.96 -0.42 -0.53
CA LYS A 33 -18.76 -1.06 -1.07
C LYS A 33 -18.56 -2.45 -0.47
N GLU A 34 -18.57 -2.59 0.84
CA GLU A 34 -18.41 -3.87 1.54
C GLU A 34 -19.52 -4.88 1.17
N ASN A 35 -20.78 -4.44 1.15
CA ASN A 35 -21.92 -5.31 0.87
C ASN A 35 -22.13 -5.65 -0.62
N HIS A 36 -21.39 -5.02 -1.55
CA HIS A 36 -21.53 -5.27 -2.98
C HIS A 36 -20.26 -5.76 -3.66
N ILE A 37 -19.10 -5.19 -3.32
CA ILE A 37 -17.82 -5.57 -3.93
C ILE A 37 -17.36 -6.93 -3.40
N ALA A 38 -17.40 -7.17 -2.09
CA ALA A 38 -16.92 -8.45 -1.55
C ALA A 38 -17.72 -9.65 -2.09
N PRO A 39 -19.06 -9.64 -2.17
CA PRO A 39 -19.81 -10.72 -2.82
C PRO A 39 -19.43 -10.92 -4.30
N LEU A 40 -19.19 -9.84 -5.05
CA LEU A 40 -18.76 -9.93 -6.44
C LEU A 40 -17.35 -10.55 -6.56
N LEU A 41 -16.41 -10.14 -5.72
CA LEU A 41 -15.07 -10.73 -5.69
C LEU A 41 -15.12 -12.21 -5.28
N ILE A 42 -15.98 -12.59 -4.32
CA ILE A 42 -16.20 -14.01 -3.98
C ILE A 42 -16.75 -14.77 -5.18
N GLN A 43 -17.72 -14.21 -5.91
CA GLN A 43 -18.22 -14.82 -7.13
C GLN A 43 -17.12 -14.98 -8.18
N ASN A 44 -16.32 -13.94 -8.41
CA ASN A 44 -15.22 -13.98 -9.38
C ASN A 44 -14.17 -15.02 -8.98
N LEU A 45 -13.75 -15.03 -7.72
CA LEU A 45 -12.82 -16.01 -7.16
C LEU A 45 -13.30 -17.46 -7.41
N LEU A 46 -14.60 -17.72 -7.28
CA LEU A 46 -15.16 -19.07 -7.43
C LEU A 46 -15.39 -19.49 -8.89
N TYR A 47 -15.71 -18.55 -9.77
CA TYR A 47 -16.24 -18.87 -11.11
C TYR A 47 -15.42 -18.34 -12.28
N ARG A 48 -14.56 -17.34 -12.09
CA ARG A 48 -13.68 -16.86 -13.18
C ARG A 48 -12.50 -17.81 -13.38
N SER A 49 -12.08 -17.90 -14.63
CA SER A 49 -10.95 -18.71 -15.07
C SER A 49 -9.95 -17.95 -15.92
N ASP A 50 -10.26 -16.70 -16.27
CA ASP A 50 -9.35 -15.85 -17.02
C ASP A 50 -8.15 -15.43 -16.13
N PRO A 51 -6.95 -15.28 -16.72
CA PRO A 51 -5.77 -14.87 -15.99
C PRO A 51 -5.92 -13.48 -15.37
N GLY A 52 -5.47 -13.34 -14.12
CA GLY A 52 -5.34 -12.05 -13.42
C GLY A 52 -4.06 -11.29 -13.75
N VAL A 53 -3.18 -11.89 -14.55
CA VAL A 53 -1.88 -11.35 -14.97
C VAL A 53 -1.77 -11.34 -16.49
N THR A 54 -0.78 -10.63 -17.03
CA THR A 54 -0.50 -10.55 -18.47
C THR A 54 0.98 -10.69 -18.78
N SER A 55 1.34 -11.18 -19.98
CA SER A 55 2.72 -11.14 -20.47
C SER A 55 3.10 -9.79 -21.08
N GLU A 56 2.12 -8.90 -21.32
CA GLU A 56 2.34 -7.57 -21.89
C GLU A 56 2.94 -6.62 -20.85
N ARG A 57 3.99 -5.90 -21.22
CA ARG A 57 4.66 -4.95 -20.32
C ARG A 57 4.07 -3.55 -20.51
N CYS A 58 3.59 -2.94 -19.42
CA CYS A 58 3.00 -1.60 -19.46
C CYS A 58 4.02 -0.45 -19.36
N CYS A 59 5.20 -0.69 -18.78
CA CYS A 59 6.20 0.35 -18.49
C CYS A 59 7.58 0.07 -19.13
N GLY A 60 7.64 -0.81 -20.15
CA GLY A 60 8.91 -1.31 -20.73
C GLY A 60 9.59 -2.39 -19.88
N GLU A 61 9.36 -2.37 -18.57
CA GLU A 61 9.81 -3.34 -17.57
C GLU A 61 8.67 -4.30 -17.17
N GLU A 62 9.01 -5.36 -16.42
CA GLU A 62 7.98 -6.16 -15.75
C GLU A 62 7.35 -5.35 -14.60
N LEU A 63 6.03 -5.41 -14.49
CA LEU A 63 5.26 -4.87 -13.37
C LEU A 63 4.88 -6.00 -12.41
N VAL A 64 5.38 -5.94 -11.18
CA VAL A 64 5.13 -6.94 -10.14
C VAL A 64 4.28 -6.31 -9.04
N VAL A 65 3.12 -6.90 -8.75
CA VAL A 65 2.39 -6.59 -7.50
C VAL A 65 2.83 -7.58 -6.43
N SER A 66 3.28 -7.07 -5.29
CA SER A 66 3.85 -7.83 -4.20
C SER A 66 3.10 -7.57 -2.90
N LEU A 67 2.84 -8.64 -2.15
CA LEU A 67 2.16 -8.58 -0.86
C LEU A 67 2.64 -9.71 0.05
N SER A 68 2.38 -9.57 1.34
CA SER A 68 2.63 -10.60 2.34
C SER A 68 1.47 -10.68 3.32
N THR A 69 1.21 -11.86 3.87
CA THR A 69 0.21 -12.06 4.93
C THR A 69 0.80 -12.96 6.01
N PHE A 70 0.20 -12.95 7.18
CA PHE A 70 0.66 -13.73 8.34
C PHE A 70 -0.51 -14.25 9.18
N GLY A 71 -0.24 -15.27 9.99
CA GLY A 71 -1.21 -15.81 10.95
C GLY A 71 -2.59 -16.10 10.35
N GLN A 72 -3.64 -15.57 10.99
CA GLN A 72 -5.04 -15.78 10.59
C GLN A 72 -5.45 -14.99 9.34
N ARG A 73 -4.68 -13.96 8.95
CA ARG A 73 -5.01 -13.10 7.79
C ARG A 73 -4.91 -13.84 6.46
N ILE A 74 -4.19 -14.97 6.41
CA ILE A 74 -4.14 -15.86 5.25
C ILE A 74 -5.53 -16.30 4.77
N HIS A 75 -6.53 -16.35 5.65
CA HIS A 75 -7.89 -16.72 5.29
C HIS A 75 -8.66 -15.60 4.58
N GLY A 76 -8.23 -14.33 4.72
CA GLY A 76 -8.88 -13.15 4.14
C GLY A 76 -8.20 -12.60 2.88
N VAL A 77 -6.87 -12.78 2.76
CA VAL A 77 -6.05 -12.15 1.70
C VAL A 77 -6.47 -12.51 0.26
N ALA A 78 -7.21 -13.62 0.07
CA ALA A 78 -7.69 -14.02 -1.24
C ALA A 78 -8.57 -12.94 -1.91
N LEU A 79 -9.34 -12.16 -1.13
CA LEU A 79 -10.17 -11.08 -1.69
C LEU A 79 -9.33 -9.87 -2.12
N THR A 80 -8.26 -9.57 -1.39
CA THR A 80 -7.27 -8.57 -1.80
C THR A 80 -6.65 -8.97 -3.13
N VAL A 81 -6.14 -10.20 -3.24
CA VAL A 81 -5.55 -10.71 -4.50
C VAL A 81 -6.57 -10.67 -5.63
N GLU A 82 -7.80 -11.11 -5.41
CA GLU A 82 -8.87 -11.03 -6.42
C GLU A 82 -9.08 -9.59 -6.89
N SER A 83 -9.11 -8.61 -5.98
CA SER A 83 -9.25 -7.19 -6.36
C SER A 83 -8.10 -6.68 -7.22
N ILE A 84 -6.89 -7.23 -7.06
CA ILE A 84 -5.73 -6.94 -7.93
C ILE A 84 -5.84 -7.65 -9.29
N MET A 85 -6.47 -8.83 -9.36
CA MET A 85 -6.72 -9.50 -10.64
C MET A 85 -7.79 -8.80 -11.49
N GLU A 86 -8.62 -7.95 -10.88
CA GLU A 86 -9.69 -7.17 -11.52
C GLU A 86 -9.24 -5.78 -12.01
N GLN A 87 -7.93 -5.53 -12.05
CA GLN A 87 -7.39 -4.23 -12.42
C GLN A 87 -7.48 -3.97 -13.93
N THR A 88 -7.75 -2.71 -14.30
CA THR A 88 -7.78 -2.26 -15.71
C THR A 88 -6.42 -2.38 -16.39
N VAL A 89 -5.35 -2.22 -15.62
CA VAL A 89 -3.98 -2.57 -16.01
C VAL A 89 -3.61 -3.82 -15.23
N ARG A 90 -3.47 -4.95 -15.92
CA ARG A 90 -3.02 -6.20 -15.30
C ARG A 90 -1.51 -6.15 -15.09
N PRO A 91 -1.00 -6.54 -13.91
CA PRO A 91 0.43 -6.70 -13.70
C PRO A 91 0.96 -7.93 -14.44
N ASN A 92 2.28 -8.00 -14.59
CA ASN A 92 2.94 -9.19 -15.11
C ASN A 92 2.95 -10.33 -14.10
N ARG A 93 3.04 -9.99 -12.81
CA ARG A 93 3.05 -10.94 -11.71
C ARG A 93 2.29 -10.40 -10.52
N ILE A 94 1.66 -11.31 -9.78
CA ILE A 94 1.13 -11.06 -8.44
C ILE A 94 1.80 -12.08 -7.53
N VAL A 95 2.57 -11.63 -6.55
CA VAL A 95 3.40 -12.50 -5.71
C VAL A 95 3.03 -12.33 -4.24
N LEU A 96 2.49 -13.38 -3.64
CA LEU A 96 2.20 -13.47 -2.22
C LEU A 96 3.37 -14.15 -1.50
N TYR A 97 4.10 -13.40 -0.70
CA TYR A 97 5.15 -13.91 0.18
C TYR A 97 4.54 -14.40 1.51
N LEU A 98 4.90 -15.62 1.90
CA LEU A 98 4.44 -16.26 3.11
C LEU A 98 5.63 -16.72 3.96
N GLY A 99 5.47 -16.67 5.28
CA GLY A 99 6.41 -17.28 6.20
C GLY A 99 6.49 -18.81 6.01
N HIS A 100 7.64 -19.41 6.35
CA HIS A 100 7.84 -20.86 6.27
C HIS A 100 6.86 -21.67 7.13
N GLU A 101 6.16 -21.07 8.10
CA GLU A 101 5.11 -21.73 8.89
C GLU A 101 3.91 -22.20 8.06
N PHE A 102 3.74 -21.64 6.86
CA PHE A 102 2.73 -22.03 5.87
C PHE A 102 3.22 -23.12 4.90
N GLU A 103 4.50 -23.50 4.96
CA GLU A 103 5.01 -24.65 4.22
C GLU A 103 4.43 -25.93 4.83
N GLY A 104 3.47 -26.53 4.14
CA GLY A 104 2.94 -27.82 4.54
C GLY A 104 1.63 -28.18 3.84
N PRO A 105 1.30 -29.48 3.79
CA PRO A 105 0.01 -29.94 3.27
C PRO A 105 -1.15 -29.26 4.01
N GLY A 106 -2.10 -28.70 3.26
CA GLY A 106 -3.31 -28.09 3.81
C GLY A 106 -3.12 -26.73 4.50
N ARG A 107 -1.92 -26.16 4.51
CA ARG A 107 -1.63 -24.85 5.15
C ARG A 107 -2.01 -23.65 4.26
N ILE A 108 -2.11 -23.88 2.95
CA ILE A 108 -2.58 -22.88 1.98
C ILE A 108 -4.09 -23.07 1.75
N PRO A 109 -4.94 -22.07 2.06
CA PRO A 109 -6.37 -22.11 1.81
C PRO A 109 -6.73 -22.42 0.35
N GLY A 110 -7.84 -23.13 0.14
CA GLY A 110 -8.33 -23.47 -1.19
C GLY A 110 -8.61 -22.25 -2.06
N SER A 111 -9.01 -21.12 -1.47
CA SER A 111 -9.19 -19.84 -2.17
C SER A 111 -7.91 -19.34 -2.84
N LEU A 112 -6.75 -19.47 -2.17
CA LEU A 112 -5.46 -19.12 -2.77
C LEU A 112 -5.05 -20.11 -3.87
N ARG A 113 -5.40 -21.39 -3.72
CA ARG A 113 -5.18 -22.40 -4.78
C ARG A 113 -5.99 -22.12 -6.04
N LEU A 114 -7.19 -21.52 -5.91
CA LEU A 114 -7.97 -21.06 -7.07
C LEU A 114 -7.25 -19.91 -7.78
N LEU A 115 -6.67 -18.98 -7.03
CA LEU A 115 -5.95 -17.82 -7.56
C LEU A 115 -4.62 -18.21 -8.22
N GLU A 116 -3.91 -19.23 -7.72
CA GLU A 116 -2.70 -19.76 -8.40
C GLU A 116 -3.00 -20.18 -9.84
N ARG A 117 -4.18 -20.78 -10.09
CA ARG A 117 -4.63 -21.16 -11.44
C ARG A 117 -4.84 -19.97 -12.37
N ARG A 118 -5.03 -18.77 -11.81
CA ARG A 118 -5.21 -17.50 -12.53
C ARG A 118 -3.94 -16.63 -12.53
N GLY A 119 -2.82 -17.15 -12.02
CA GLY A 119 -1.50 -16.51 -12.10
C GLY A 119 -0.98 -15.91 -10.80
N LEU A 120 -1.61 -16.16 -9.65
CA LEU A 120 -0.97 -15.85 -8.36
C LEU A 120 0.27 -16.74 -8.17
N GLU A 121 1.39 -16.12 -7.83
CA GLU A 121 2.60 -16.83 -7.36
C GLU A 121 2.64 -16.80 -5.83
N ILE A 122 2.87 -17.95 -5.20
CA ILE A 122 3.09 -18.04 -3.76
C ILE A 122 4.54 -18.42 -3.52
N ARG A 123 5.26 -17.61 -2.73
CA ARG A 123 6.67 -17.84 -2.39
C ARG A 123 6.84 -17.87 -0.88
N PHE A 124 7.68 -18.78 -0.39
CA PHE A 124 7.97 -18.91 1.02
C PHE A 124 9.30 -18.28 1.38
N VAL A 125 9.29 -17.46 2.42
CA VAL A 125 10.44 -16.68 2.89
C VAL A 125 10.44 -16.65 4.41
N ARG A 126 11.54 -16.17 4.99
CA ARG A 126 11.54 -15.80 6.41
C ARG A 126 10.70 -14.54 6.59
N ASP A 127 9.77 -14.58 7.53
CA ASP A 127 8.99 -13.41 7.91
C ASP A 127 9.88 -12.40 8.66
N ILE A 128 9.98 -11.21 8.09
CA ILE A 128 10.69 -10.05 8.62
C ILE A 128 9.71 -8.90 8.93
N GLY A 129 8.44 -9.25 9.18
CA GLY A 129 7.37 -8.33 9.50
C GLY A 129 6.94 -7.50 8.27
N PRO A 130 6.73 -6.18 8.41
CA PRO A 130 6.19 -5.36 7.32
C PRO A 130 7.10 -5.31 6.08
N TYR A 131 8.40 -5.57 6.26
CA TYR A 131 9.40 -5.62 5.19
C TYR A 131 9.21 -6.77 4.20
N THR A 132 8.48 -7.82 4.59
CA THR A 132 8.26 -9.05 3.80
C THR A 132 7.56 -8.77 2.48
N LYS A 133 6.81 -7.66 2.35
CA LYS A 133 6.11 -7.29 1.11
C LYS A 133 7.02 -6.74 0.02
N LEU A 134 8.14 -6.09 0.34
CA LEU A 134 8.99 -5.43 -0.67
C LEU A 134 10.35 -6.10 -0.83
N LEU A 135 11.05 -6.40 0.26
CA LEU A 135 12.45 -6.84 0.17
C LEU A 135 12.62 -8.15 -0.61
N PRO A 136 11.78 -9.18 -0.42
CA PRO A 136 11.85 -10.38 -1.25
C PRO A 136 11.59 -10.08 -2.74
N ALA A 137 10.62 -9.21 -3.06
CA ALA A 137 10.32 -8.84 -4.45
C ALA A 137 11.49 -8.11 -5.14
N LEU A 138 12.18 -7.22 -4.43
CA LEU A 138 13.37 -6.55 -4.96
C LEU A 138 14.52 -7.54 -5.25
N ARG A 139 14.65 -8.62 -4.47
CA ARG A 139 15.66 -9.68 -4.71
C ARG A 139 15.28 -10.58 -5.87
N ASP A 140 14.01 -10.96 -5.92
CA ASP A 140 13.48 -11.90 -6.90
C ASP A 140 13.34 -11.26 -8.29
N PHE A 141 13.11 -9.95 -8.36
CA PHE A 141 12.83 -9.20 -9.58
C PHE A 141 13.60 -7.86 -9.63
N PRO A 142 14.95 -7.87 -9.65
CA PRO A 142 15.76 -6.65 -9.51
C PRO A 142 15.58 -5.62 -10.64
N GLY A 143 15.12 -6.05 -11.82
CA GLY A 143 14.85 -5.18 -12.97
C GLY A 143 13.36 -4.89 -13.20
N ALA A 144 12.50 -5.21 -12.23
CA ALA A 144 11.07 -4.96 -12.32
C ALA A 144 10.68 -3.69 -11.56
N THR A 145 9.60 -3.07 -12.02
CA THR A 145 8.86 -2.10 -11.23
C THR A 145 7.94 -2.86 -10.27
N VAL A 146 8.04 -2.58 -8.97
CA VAL A 146 7.32 -3.30 -7.91
C VAL A 146 6.26 -2.41 -7.25
N ILE A 147 5.02 -2.87 -7.19
CA ILE A 147 3.94 -2.27 -6.40
C ILE A 147 3.74 -3.10 -5.14
N THR A 148 3.84 -2.50 -3.96
CA THR A 148 3.46 -3.16 -2.70
C THR A 148 1.97 -2.94 -2.41
N VAL A 149 1.28 -3.96 -1.90
CA VAL A 149 -0.11 -3.85 -1.43
C VAL A 149 -0.31 -4.54 -0.08
N ASP A 150 -1.31 -4.10 0.68
CA ASP A 150 -1.67 -4.65 1.99
C ASP A 150 -2.65 -5.81 1.85
N ASP A 151 -2.57 -6.80 2.74
CA ASP A 151 -3.32 -8.07 2.68
C ASP A 151 -4.79 -7.99 3.13
N ASP A 152 -5.22 -6.81 3.60
CA ASP A 152 -6.53 -6.55 4.18
C ASP A 152 -7.27 -5.39 3.48
N ILE A 153 -6.86 -5.02 2.27
CA ILE A 153 -7.48 -3.96 1.46
C ILE A 153 -8.14 -4.54 0.21
N LEU A 154 -9.36 -4.08 -0.09
CA LEU A 154 -9.97 -4.19 -1.42
C LEU A 154 -9.60 -2.97 -2.25
N TYR A 155 -8.83 -3.20 -3.31
CA TYR A 155 -8.40 -2.17 -4.23
C TYR A 155 -9.47 -1.91 -5.27
N ASP A 156 -9.69 -0.63 -5.61
CA ASP A 156 -10.56 -0.27 -6.73
C ASP A 156 -9.94 -0.71 -8.06
N PHE A 157 -10.78 -0.94 -9.07
CA PHE A 157 -10.38 -1.49 -10.38
C PHE A 157 -9.32 -0.68 -11.14
N ASP A 158 -9.11 0.58 -10.79
CA ASP A 158 -8.16 1.50 -11.44
C ASP A 158 -6.89 1.77 -10.61
N PHE A 159 -6.72 1.09 -9.48
CA PHE A 159 -5.59 1.28 -8.56
C PHE A 159 -4.22 1.11 -9.23
N VAL A 160 -3.97 -0.02 -9.91
CA VAL A 160 -2.70 -0.29 -10.59
C VAL A 160 -2.48 0.74 -11.70
N SER A 161 -3.52 1.05 -12.47
CA SER A 161 -3.44 2.05 -13.55
C SER A 161 -3.09 3.44 -13.02
N THR A 162 -3.57 3.80 -11.84
CA THR A 162 -3.28 5.08 -11.18
C THR A 162 -1.81 5.21 -10.82
N LEU A 163 -1.22 4.16 -10.23
CA LEU A 163 0.22 4.11 -9.92
C LEU A 163 1.08 4.11 -11.19
N VAL A 164 0.71 3.29 -12.17
CA VAL A 164 1.41 3.20 -13.46
C VAL A 164 1.39 4.54 -14.18
N ASN A 165 0.27 5.27 -14.19
CA ASN A 165 0.22 6.60 -14.80
C ASN A 165 1.17 7.58 -14.10
N GLY A 166 1.26 7.55 -12.77
CA GLY A 166 2.23 8.36 -12.03
C GLY A 166 3.67 8.00 -12.39
N HIS A 167 3.96 6.71 -12.57
CA HIS A 167 5.26 6.23 -13.00
C HIS A 167 5.58 6.63 -14.44
N LEU A 168 4.64 6.57 -15.37
CA LEU A 168 4.87 7.01 -16.76
C LEU A 168 5.16 8.52 -16.84
N VAL A 169 4.58 9.33 -15.95
CA VAL A 169 4.89 10.77 -15.85
C VAL A 169 6.27 11.00 -15.22
N CYS A 170 6.67 10.17 -14.26
CA CYS A 170 7.96 10.27 -13.56
C CYS A 170 8.63 8.89 -13.37
N PRO A 171 9.26 8.31 -14.42
CA PRO A 171 9.70 6.90 -14.42
C PRO A 171 10.76 6.56 -13.36
N GLY A 172 11.53 7.54 -12.90
CA GLY A 172 12.54 7.35 -11.85
C GLY A 172 12.04 7.59 -10.42
N ALA A 173 10.80 8.03 -10.22
CA ALA A 173 10.29 8.39 -8.90
C ALA A 173 9.56 7.22 -8.23
N VAL A 174 9.64 7.17 -6.89
CA VAL A 174 8.71 6.35 -6.11
C VAL A 174 7.33 6.98 -6.18
N VAL A 175 6.29 6.20 -6.47
CA VAL A 175 4.93 6.71 -6.69
C VAL A 175 3.98 6.19 -5.61
N ALA A 176 3.23 7.08 -4.97
CA ALA A 176 2.24 6.69 -3.98
C ALA A 176 0.94 7.52 -4.11
N PRO A 177 -0.24 6.96 -3.78
CA PRO A 177 -1.50 7.68 -3.78
C PRO A 177 -1.62 8.65 -2.60
N ARG A 178 -0.86 8.39 -1.54
CA ARG A 178 -0.89 9.15 -0.29
C ARG A 178 0.54 9.44 0.16
N CYS A 179 0.82 10.72 0.29
CA CYS A 179 2.10 11.22 0.76
C CYS A 179 1.85 12.31 1.81
N ARG A 180 2.72 12.37 2.81
CA ARG A 180 2.87 13.53 3.69
C ARG A 180 4.06 14.37 3.25
N VAL A 181 3.96 15.66 3.44
CA VAL A 181 5.08 16.58 3.22
C VAL A 181 5.89 16.62 4.51
N MET A 182 7.15 16.19 4.45
CA MET A 182 8.05 16.26 5.59
C MET A 182 8.23 17.73 6.00
N GLU A 183 8.24 17.98 7.30
CA GLU A 183 8.41 19.32 7.85
C GLU A 183 9.68 19.37 8.72
N VAL A 184 10.41 20.47 8.64
CA VAL A 184 11.55 20.77 9.53
C VAL A 184 11.11 21.77 10.61
N ALA A 185 11.59 21.55 11.82
CA ALA A 185 11.44 22.47 12.93
C ALA A 185 12.38 23.68 12.78
N ALA A 186 12.12 24.73 13.56
CA ALA A 186 12.87 25.99 13.49
C ALA A 186 14.34 25.84 13.89
N ASP A 187 14.69 24.80 14.64
CA ASP A 187 16.06 24.46 15.02
C ASP A 187 16.83 23.67 13.93
N GLY A 188 16.21 23.45 12.77
CA GLY A 188 16.75 22.64 11.68
C GLY A 188 16.60 21.14 11.90
N GLY A 189 16.00 20.73 13.03
CA GLY A 189 15.61 19.35 13.28
C GLY A 189 14.35 18.97 12.50
N LEU A 190 13.97 17.71 12.59
CA LEU A 190 12.73 17.26 11.99
C LEU A 190 11.54 17.69 12.86
N ARG A 191 10.47 18.20 12.24
CA ARG A 191 9.22 18.50 12.96
C ARG A 191 8.54 17.18 13.35
N LEU A 192 8.17 17.06 14.62
CA LEU A 192 7.43 15.95 15.17
C LEU A 192 6.16 16.47 15.88
N PRO A 193 5.10 15.66 15.99
CA PRO A 193 5.01 14.25 15.58
C PRO A 193 4.79 14.05 14.07
N PHE A 194 5.19 12.89 13.55
CA PHE A 194 4.98 12.50 12.14
C PHE A 194 3.52 12.67 11.68
N VAL A 195 2.57 12.35 12.56
CA VAL A 195 1.13 12.37 12.25
C VAL A 195 0.59 13.77 11.96
N ASP A 196 1.31 14.83 12.38
CA ASP A 196 0.91 16.22 12.21
C ASP A 196 1.33 16.81 10.85
N TRP A 197 2.16 16.09 10.08
CA TRP A 197 2.61 16.57 8.77
C TRP A 197 1.46 16.68 7.77
N GLY A 198 1.44 17.79 7.04
CA GLY A 198 0.44 18.03 6.00
C GLY A 198 0.42 16.94 4.92
N LEU A 199 -0.76 16.65 4.38
CA LEU A 199 -0.88 15.77 3.21
C LEU A 199 -0.49 16.54 1.94
N ALA A 200 0.28 15.88 1.08
CA ALA A 200 0.61 16.44 -0.22
C ALA A 200 -0.64 16.61 -1.08
N GLU A 201 -0.74 17.71 -1.80
CA GLU A 201 -1.85 17.98 -2.73
C GLU A 201 -1.71 17.15 -4.01
N ASN A 202 -2.82 16.98 -4.73
CA ASN A 202 -2.77 16.33 -6.04
C ASN A 202 -2.06 17.23 -7.05
N GLY A 203 -1.21 16.65 -7.90
CA GLY A 203 -0.45 17.42 -8.89
C GLY A 203 0.76 18.17 -8.30
N CYS A 204 1.20 17.81 -7.09
CA CYS A 204 2.49 18.26 -6.59
C CYS A 204 3.63 17.69 -7.46
N GLU A 205 4.67 18.48 -7.62
CA GLU A 205 5.89 18.04 -8.31
C GLU A 205 6.60 16.94 -7.52
N PRO A 206 7.31 16.02 -8.21
CA PRO A 206 8.17 15.04 -7.53
C PRO A 206 9.15 15.74 -6.59
N SER A 207 9.30 15.22 -5.38
CA SER A 207 10.10 15.89 -4.35
C SER A 207 10.75 14.93 -3.37
N MET A 208 11.94 15.30 -2.92
CA MET A 208 12.64 14.64 -1.81
C MET A 208 11.89 14.82 -0.49
N TRP A 209 11.01 15.81 -0.38
CA TRP A 209 10.24 16.13 0.82
C TRP A 209 8.98 15.29 1.00
N LEU A 210 8.61 14.46 0.03
CA LEU A 210 7.41 13.62 0.15
C LEU A 210 7.76 12.29 0.84
N GLN A 211 7.07 12.01 1.95
CA GLN A 211 7.05 10.72 2.62
C GLN A 211 5.82 9.93 2.11
N PRO A 212 6.00 8.84 1.35
CA PRO A 212 4.90 7.96 1.00
C PRO A 212 4.39 7.28 2.26
N GLU A 213 3.07 7.13 2.37
CA GLU A 213 2.47 6.21 3.34
C GLU A 213 2.19 4.90 2.58
N GLY A 214 2.70 3.78 3.10
CA GLY A 214 2.58 2.45 2.49
C GLY A 214 1.14 1.97 2.38
N VAL A 215 0.28 2.54 3.22
CA VAL A 215 -1.16 2.29 3.24
C VAL A 215 -1.76 2.68 1.89
N ARG A 216 -2.42 1.70 1.24
CA ARG A 216 -2.97 1.79 -0.13
C ARG A 216 -1.95 1.69 -1.26
N GLY A 217 -0.76 1.19 -0.95
CA GLY A 217 0.22 0.72 -1.92
C GLY A 217 1.14 1.79 -2.51
N VAL A 218 2.34 1.36 -2.85
CA VAL A 218 3.44 2.22 -3.31
C VAL A 218 4.15 1.50 -4.45
N LEU A 219 4.49 2.23 -5.50
CA LEU A 219 5.25 1.75 -6.65
C LEU A 219 6.70 2.20 -6.54
N TYR A 220 7.61 1.23 -6.68
CA TYR A 220 9.05 1.38 -6.66
C TYR A 220 9.62 0.99 -8.02
N PRO A 221 10.17 1.94 -8.80
CA PRO A 221 10.97 1.62 -9.98
C PRO A 221 12.21 0.78 -9.62
N PRO A 222 12.81 0.06 -10.58
CA PRO A 222 14.08 -0.60 -10.35
C PRO A 222 15.15 0.42 -9.95
N GLU A 223 16.04 0.01 -9.06
CA GLU A 223 17.13 0.85 -8.54
C GLU A 223 16.71 2.19 -7.89
N SER A 224 15.43 2.32 -7.50
CA SER A 224 14.90 3.50 -6.82
C SER A 224 15.36 3.64 -5.36
N LEU A 225 15.90 2.57 -4.78
CA LEU A 225 16.37 2.51 -3.39
C LEU A 225 17.88 2.23 -3.33
N ASP A 226 18.55 2.79 -2.32
CA ASP A 226 19.97 2.50 -2.03
C ASP A 226 20.18 1.02 -1.71
N GLY A 227 21.32 0.45 -2.09
CA GLY A 227 21.61 -0.99 -1.90
C GLY A 227 21.59 -1.46 -0.44
N ARG A 228 21.77 -0.54 0.51
CA ARG A 228 21.60 -0.79 1.95
C ARG A 228 20.17 -1.13 2.33
N VAL A 229 19.19 -1.03 1.43
CA VAL A 229 17.80 -1.47 1.66
C VAL A 229 17.70 -2.90 2.19
N PHE A 230 18.71 -3.74 1.91
CA PHE A 230 18.81 -5.11 2.39
C PHE A 230 19.53 -5.30 3.74
N ASP A 231 19.98 -4.22 4.40
CA ASP A 231 20.71 -4.25 5.68
C ASP A 231 19.77 -4.57 6.85
N GLU A 232 19.41 -5.83 6.98
CA GLU A 232 18.42 -6.29 7.95
C GLU A 232 18.77 -6.02 9.41
N GLU A 233 20.02 -6.22 9.80
CA GLU A 233 20.46 -5.91 11.16
C GLU A 233 20.23 -4.43 11.50
N VAL A 234 20.38 -3.54 10.51
CA VAL A 234 20.23 -2.10 10.70
C VAL A 234 18.75 -1.71 10.77
N PHE A 235 17.92 -2.16 9.82
CA PHE A 235 16.50 -1.76 9.85
C PHE A 235 15.74 -2.40 11.01
N MET A 236 16.10 -3.61 11.44
CA MET A 236 15.50 -4.23 12.61
C MET A 236 15.92 -3.54 13.92
N ALA A 237 17.10 -2.88 13.94
CA ALA A 237 17.55 -2.11 15.08
C ALA A 237 16.96 -0.68 15.12
N LEU A 238 16.85 -0.02 13.97
CA LEU A 238 16.44 1.39 13.90
C LEU A 238 14.93 1.58 13.69
N CYS A 239 14.30 0.70 12.91
CA CYS A 239 12.96 0.90 12.40
C CYS A 239 12.15 -0.42 12.26
N PRO A 240 12.09 -1.29 13.29
CA PRO A 240 11.56 -2.64 13.15
C PRO A 240 10.10 -2.74 12.69
N THR A 241 9.30 -1.68 12.88
CA THR A 241 7.85 -1.70 12.67
C THR A 241 7.35 -0.64 11.70
N THR A 242 8.24 0.11 11.04
CA THR A 242 7.85 1.12 10.04
C THR A 242 8.72 1.03 8.79
N ASP A 243 8.41 0.07 7.95
CA ASP A 243 9.10 -0.15 6.67
C ASP A 243 9.04 1.06 5.72
N ASP A 244 7.93 1.81 5.71
CA ASP A 244 7.78 3.02 4.89
C ASP A 244 8.84 4.09 5.18
N PHE A 245 9.25 4.20 6.44
CA PHE A 245 10.34 5.09 6.87
C PHE A 245 11.68 4.58 6.35
N TRP A 246 11.96 3.29 6.54
CA TRP A 246 13.16 2.69 5.99
C TRP A 246 13.28 2.89 4.48
N PHE A 247 12.22 2.60 3.72
CA PHE A 247 12.22 2.77 2.26
C PHE A 247 12.36 4.23 1.85
N LYS A 248 11.77 5.17 2.59
CA LYS A 248 12.05 6.59 2.36
C LYS A 248 13.51 6.95 2.62
N ALA A 249 14.12 6.48 3.70
CA ALA A 249 15.53 6.74 3.97
C ALA A 249 16.40 6.21 2.82
N MET A 250 16.10 5.01 2.31
CA MET A 250 16.82 4.42 1.18
C MET A 250 16.60 5.18 -0.13
N SER A 251 15.41 5.74 -0.37
CA SER A 251 15.18 6.59 -1.56
C SER A 251 15.90 7.94 -1.45
N LEU A 252 15.95 8.54 -0.25
CA LEU A 252 16.76 9.74 0.02
C LEU A 252 18.24 9.50 -0.27
N LEU A 253 18.80 8.41 0.25
CA LEU A 253 20.21 8.05 0.07
C LEU A 253 20.57 7.79 -1.40
N ARG A 254 19.64 7.24 -2.18
CA ARG A 254 19.78 7.03 -3.63
C ARG A 254 19.64 8.33 -4.43
N GLY A 255 19.04 9.37 -3.87
CA GLY A 255 18.67 10.58 -4.59
C GLY A 255 17.36 10.45 -5.38
N THR A 256 16.50 9.50 -5.01
CA THR A 256 15.25 9.21 -5.71
C THR A 256 14.09 10.05 -5.14
N PRO A 257 13.43 10.89 -5.94
CA PRO A 257 12.27 11.64 -5.50
C PRO A 257 11.04 10.75 -5.35
N VAL A 258 10.06 11.25 -4.60
CA VAL A 258 8.74 10.64 -4.48
C VAL A 258 7.74 11.54 -5.20
N THR A 259 6.74 10.96 -5.87
CA THR A 259 5.64 11.69 -6.49
C THR A 259 4.29 11.13 -6.05
N LYS A 260 3.30 12.00 -5.92
CA LYS A 260 1.94 11.60 -5.59
C LYS A 260 1.14 11.35 -6.87
N CYS A 261 0.62 10.14 -7.07
CA CYS A 261 -0.22 9.87 -8.23
C CYS A 261 -1.63 10.50 -8.11
N TYR A 262 -2.17 10.92 -9.25
CA TYR A 262 -3.48 11.56 -9.33
C TYR A 262 -4.60 10.53 -9.19
N GLY A 263 -5.56 10.74 -8.28
CA GLY A 263 -6.74 9.85 -8.12
C GLY A 263 -6.78 9.03 -6.83
N GLY A 264 -5.73 9.05 -5.99
CA GLY A 264 -5.63 8.29 -4.73
C GLY A 264 -6.56 8.70 -3.57
N GLY A 265 -7.57 9.54 -3.81
CA GLY A 265 -8.44 10.05 -2.75
C GLY A 265 -9.44 9.02 -2.23
N ASN A 266 -9.20 8.47 -1.04
CA ASN A 266 -10.21 7.88 -0.13
C ASN A 266 -11.13 6.76 -0.63
N ARG A 267 -10.68 5.90 -1.54
CA ARG A 267 -11.56 4.85 -2.10
C ARG A 267 -11.23 3.40 -1.74
N ALA A 268 -10.06 3.10 -1.17
CA ALA A 268 -9.77 1.75 -0.68
C ALA A 268 -10.67 1.37 0.53
N SER A 269 -11.25 0.18 0.51
CA SER A 269 -12.11 -0.36 1.57
C SER A 269 -11.41 -1.51 2.30
N LEU A 270 -11.45 -1.52 3.63
CA LEU A 270 -10.85 -2.58 4.45
C LEU A 270 -11.70 -3.86 4.38
N VAL A 271 -11.05 -5.03 4.26
CA VAL A 271 -11.69 -6.35 4.12
C VAL A 271 -12.22 -6.86 5.46
N ASN A 272 -11.68 -6.43 6.59
CA ASN A 272 -12.09 -6.93 7.91
C ASN A 272 -11.84 -5.89 9.01
N SER A 273 -12.85 -5.11 9.36
CA SER A 273 -12.79 -4.22 10.54
C SER A 273 -13.14 -4.93 11.86
N ARG A 274 -13.41 -6.25 11.85
CA ARG A 274 -14.13 -6.91 12.97
C ARG A 274 -13.53 -8.20 13.54
N SER A 275 -12.44 -8.76 13.03
CA SER A 275 -11.96 -10.10 13.46
C SER A 275 -10.52 -10.17 13.97
N ASP A 276 -9.70 -9.13 13.81
CA ASP A 276 -8.34 -9.15 14.34
C ASP A 276 -8.32 -8.49 15.73
N VAL A 277 -8.26 -9.32 16.77
CA VAL A 277 -8.11 -8.89 18.18
C VAL A 277 -6.63 -8.55 18.49
N SER A 278 -5.74 -8.65 17.49
CA SER A 278 -4.34 -8.25 17.60
C SER A 278 -4.20 -6.72 17.40
N ARG A 279 -3.33 -6.09 18.21
CA ARG A 279 -2.99 -4.67 18.01
C ARG A 279 -2.41 -4.49 16.60
N THR A 280 -2.99 -3.60 15.82
CA THR A 280 -2.47 -3.30 14.48
C THR A 280 -1.08 -2.64 14.58
N LEU A 281 -0.27 -2.77 13.54
CA LEU A 281 1.03 -2.08 13.48
C LEU A 281 0.86 -0.57 13.65
N HIS A 282 -0.24 -0.02 13.12
CA HIS A 282 -0.60 1.37 13.31
C HIS A 282 -0.85 1.70 14.79
N GLU A 283 -1.60 0.89 15.53
CA GLU A 283 -1.83 1.10 16.97
C GLU A 283 -0.54 0.99 17.79
N VAL A 284 0.36 0.07 17.41
CA VAL A 284 1.69 -0.07 18.06
C VAL A 284 2.52 1.20 17.83
N ASN A 285 2.58 1.69 16.59
CA ASN A 285 3.43 2.84 16.24
C ASN A 285 2.84 4.19 16.65
N SER A 286 1.50 4.30 16.68
CA SER A 286 0.79 5.48 17.20
C SER A 286 0.83 5.56 18.73
N GLY A 287 1.18 4.47 19.42
CA GLY A 287 1.48 4.46 20.86
C GLY A 287 2.91 4.94 21.17
N SER A 288 3.11 5.42 22.41
CA SER A 288 4.42 5.70 23.06
C SER A 288 5.60 6.01 22.10
N ASP A 289 5.54 7.13 21.39
CA ASP A 289 6.65 7.69 20.57
C ASP A 289 7.13 6.80 19.40
N GLY A 290 6.35 5.78 19.01
CA GLY A 290 6.77 4.69 18.12
C GLY A 290 7.22 5.14 16.73
N TYR A 291 6.43 5.94 16.01
CA TYR A 291 6.86 6.51 14.72
C TYR A 291 8.05 7.45 14.88
N ASP A 292 7.93 8.40 15.81
CA ASP A 292 8.86 9.52 15.95
C ASP A 292 10.26 9.08 16.42
N CYS A 293 10.36 8.05 17.25
CA CYS A 293 11.64 7.50 17.70
C CYS A 293 12.39 6.76 16.57
N GLN A 294 11.69 5.93 15.79
CA GLN A 294 12.27 5.20 14.66
C GLN A 294 12.74 6.18 13.58
N TRP A 295 11.95 7.22 13.34
CA TRP A 295 12.29 8.22 12.35
C TRP A 295 13.48 9.10 12.75
N ARG A 296 13.55 9.54 14.02
CA ARG A 296 14.74 10.21 14.57
C ARG A 296 15.98 9.33 14.50
N ALA A 297 15.85 8.03 14.79
CA ALA A 297 16.96 7.09 14.73
C ALA A 297 17.54 7.01 13.30
N LEU A 298 16.68 6.92 12.29
CA LEU A 298 17.09 6.90 10.88
C LEU A 298 17.75 8.20 10.43
N PHE A 299 17.15 9.36 10.74
CA PHE A 299 17.70 10.66 10.38
C PHE A 299 19.08 10.89 10.98
N LYS A 300 19.27 10.49 12.24
CA LYS A 300 20.55 10.58 12.93
C LYS A 300 21.58 9.62 12.37
N TYR A 301 21.19 8.36 12.13
CA TYR A 301 22.13 7.32 11.70
C TYR A 301 22.71 7.58 10.31
N PHE A 302 21.88 8.06 9.38
CA PHE A 302 22.28 8.30 7.98
C PHE A 302 22.55 9.77 7.63
N ASP A 303 22.41 10.68 8.60
CA ASP A 303 22.51 12.12 8.38
C ASP A 303 21.57 12.60 7.25
N LEU A 304 20.29 12.18 7.31
CA LEU A 304 19.35 12.36 6.21
C LEU A 304 18.98 13.83 5.95
N GLY A 305 19.20 14.72 6.92
CA GLY A 305 18.90 16.15 6.78
C GLY A 305 19.62 16.81 5.61
N ARG A 306 20.81 16.31 5.23
CA ARG A 306 21.58 16.85 4.09
C ARG A 306 20.92 16.68 2.72
N PHE A 307 19.91 15.81 2.60
CA PHE A 307 19.15 15.61 1.36
C PHE A 307 17.91 16.51 1.25
N LEU A 308 17.64 17.29 2.31
CA LEU A 308 16.50 18.18 2.44
C LEU A 308 16.95 19.66 2.48
N GLY A 309 18.07 19.99 1.83
CA GLY A 309 18.67 21.33 1.82
C GLY A 309 19.21 21.72 0.46
#